data_AF-A0A2W2JNS0-F1
#
_entry.id   AF-A0A2W2JNS0-F1
#
_cell.length_a   1.000
_cell.length_b   1.000
_cell.length_c   1.000
_cell.angle_alpha   90.00
_cell.angle_beta   90.00
_cell.angle_gamma   90.00
#
_symmetry.space_group_name_H-M   'P 1'
#
loop_
_entity.id
_entity.type
_entity.pdbx_description
1 polymer ?
#
loop_
_entity_poly.entity_id
_entity_poly.type
_entity_poly.pdbx_seq_one_letter_code
_entity_poly.pdbx_strand_id
1 'polypeptide(L)' 'MGSQDSHATDSTTPVPSLPTPATRAGRDGLAALLARPERAVIALDFDGTLAPIVPDPDQARA' A
#
# COMPACT_ATOMS: atom_id res chain seq x y z
N MET A 1 -34.10 12.86 7.23
CA MET A 1 -32.95 13.79 7.30
C MET A 1 -31.88 13.07 8.09
N GLY A 2 -31.03 12.28 7.42
CA GLY A 2 -30.06 11.39 8.07
C GLY A 2 -28.77 12.14 8.39
N SER A 3 -28.40 12.16 9.67
CA SER A 3 -27.15 12.74 10.18
C SER A 3 -25.96 11.95 9.64
N GLN A 4 -25.00 12.66 9.07
CA GLN A 4 -23.72 12.09 8.64
C GLN A 4 -22.90 11.77 9.89
N ASP A 5 -22.64 10.48 10.12
CA ASP A 5 -21.69 10.00 11.10
C ASP A 5 -20.30 10.54 10.72
N SER A 6 -19.83 11.49 11.51
CA SER A 6 -18.52 12.10 11.38
C SER A 6 -17.48 11.06 11.72
N HIS A 7 -16.70 10.64 10.72
CA HIS A 7 -15.55 9.75 10.89
C HIS A 7 -14.54 10.45 11.80
N ALA A 8 -14.58 10.15 13.11
CA ALA A 8 -13.64 10.67 14.07
C ALA A 8 -12.25 10.13 13.71
N THR A 9 -11.37 11.02 13.24
CA THR A 9 -9.98 10.72 12.96
C THR A 9 -9.24 10.42 14.26
N ASP A 10 -9.03 9.14 14.56
CA ASP A 10 -8.11 8.70 15.61
C ASP A 10 -6.69 9.15 15.26
N SER A 11 -6.28 10.28 15.84
CA SER A 11 -5.08 11.03 15.47
C SER A 11 -3.81 10.56 16.20
N THR A 12 -3.81 9.37 16.80
CA THR A 12 -2.70 8.91 17.66
C THR A 12 -1.80 7.84 17.03
N THR A 13 -2.14 7.28 15.86
CA THR A 13 -1.25 6.31 15.20
C THR A 13 -0.12 7.07 14.49
N PRO A 14 1.16 6.87 14.86
CA PRO A 14 2.27 7.47 14.13
C PRO A 14 2.18 7.02 12.67
N VAL A 15 2.10 7.96 11.73
CA VAL A 15 2.20 7.64 10.32
C VAL A 15 3.56 6.97 10.09
N PRO A 16 3.59 5.70 9.66
CA PRO A 16 4.86 5.02 9.44
C PRO A 16 5.64 5.75 8.35
N SER A 17 6.94 5.97 8.60
CA SER A 17 7.84 6.53 7.60
C SER A 17 7.91 5.59 6.39
N LEU A 18 8.00 6.16 5.18
CA LEU A 18 8.14 5.35 3.96
C LEU A 18 9.38 4.45 4.05
N PRO A 19 9.30 3.21 3.54
CA PRO A 19 10.45 2.32 3.49
C PRO A 19 11.54 2.89 2.57
N THR A 20 12.80 2.59 2.87
CA THR A 20 13.94 2.91 2.00
C THR A 20 14.22 1.74 1.05
N PRO A 21 14.01 1.87 -0.26
CA PRO A 21 14.30 0.78 -1.20
C PRO A 21 15.79 0.43 -1.23
N ALA A 22 16.08 -0.88 -1.17
CA ALA A 22 17.45 -1.38 -1.13
C ALA A 22 18.22 -1.13 -2.44
N THR A 23 17.52 -1.14 -3.58
CA THR A 23 18.13 -0.96 -4.90
C THR A 23 18.07 0.50 -5.36
N ARG A 24 19.01 0.89 -6.23
CA ARG A 24 18.97 2.21 -6.88
C ARG A 24 17.67 2.40 -7.66
N ALA A 25 17.31 1.41 -8.48
CA ALA A 25 16.07 1.44 -9.26
C ALA A 25 14.83 1.64 -8.37
N GLY A 26 14.77 0.99 -7.21
CA GLY A 26 13.68 1.17 -6.26
C GLY A 26 13.62 2.59 -5.68
N ARG A 27 14.77 3.19 -5.35
CA ARG A 27 14.83 4.58 -4.84
C ARG A 27 14.40 5.58 -5.91
N ASP A 28 14.91 5.42 -7.12
CA ASP A 28 14.57 6.26 -8.27
C ASP A 28 13.07 6.14 -8.60
N GLY A 29 12.51 4.92 -8.54
CA GLY A 29 11.08 4.67 -8.71
C GLY A 29 10.22 5.31 -7.62
N LEU A 30 10.57 5.11 -6.34
CA LEU A 30 9.82 5.73 -5.23
C LEU A 30 9.87 7.26 -5.32
N ALA A 31 11.02 7.84 -5.65
CA ALA A 31 11.13 9.29 -5.85
C ALA A 31 10.20 9.79 -6.98
N ALA A 32 10.10 9.05 -8.08
CA ALA A 32 9.21 9.39 -9.19
C ALA A 32 7.72 9.30 -8.79
N LEU A 33 7.33 8.25 -8.05
CA LEU A 33 5.96 8.08 -7.53
C LEU A 33 5.57 9.25 -6.61
N LEU A 34 6.46 9.66 -5.72
CA LEU A 34 6.20 10.76 -4.78
C LEU A 34 6.16 12.12 -5.46
N ALA A 35 6.93 12.32 -6.54
CA ALA A 35 6.96 13.60 -7.25
C ALA A 35 5.70 13.84 -8.09
N ARG A 36 5.08 12.79 -8.65
CA ARG A 36 3.95 12.89 -9.59
C ARG A 36 2.93 11.75 -9.39
N PRO A 37 2.35 11.62 -8.18
CA PRO A 37 1.45 10.51 -7.86
C PRO A 37 0.19 10.50 -8.74
N GLU A 38 -0.25 11.66 -9.24
CA GLU A 38 -1.43 11.80 -10.10
C GLU A 38 -1.27 11.11 -11.46
N ARG A 39 -0.06 10.70 -11.83
CA ARG A 39 0.26 9.99 -13.07
C ARG A 39 0.79 8.59 -12.84
N ALA A 40 0.91 8.18 -11.58
CA ALA A 40 1.44 6.88 -11.24
C ALA A 40 0.41 5.78 -11.52
N VAL A 41 0.90 4.66 -12.03
CA VAL A 41 0.15 3.40 -12.05
C VAL A 41 0.84 2.44 -11.10
N ILE A 42 0.07 1.85 -10.21
CA ILE A 42 0.54 0.87 -9.24
C ILE A 42 0.06 -0.51 -9.69
N ALA A 43 1.00 -1.37 -10.05
CA ALA A 43 0.75 -2.76 -10.37
C ALA A 43 1.30 -3.62 -9.23
N LEU A 44 0.43 -4.40 -8.60
CA LEU A 44 0.76 -5.28 -7.48
C LEU A 44 0.35 -6.69 -7.85
N ASP A 45 1.23 -7.62 -7.53
CA ASP A 45 0.87 -9.03 -7.42
C ASP A 45 0.25 -9.28 -6.03
N PHE A 46 -0.43 -10.41 -5.86
CA PHE A 46 -1.06 -10.78 -4.60
C PHE A 46 -0.25 -11.83 -3.84
N ASP A 47 -0.22 -13.08 -4.30
CA ASP A 47 0.41 -14.18 -3.57
C ASP A 47 1.94 -14.02 -3.54
N GLY A 48 2.51 -14.05 -2.34
CA GLY A 48 3.93 -13.79 -2.11
C GLY A 48 4.32 -12.31 -2.13
N THR A 49 3.37 -11.39 -2.38
CA THR A 49 3.60 -9.94 -2.36
C THR A 49 2.76 -9.25 -1.29
N LEU A 50 1.44 -9.26 -1.44
CA LEU A 50 0.49 -8.67 -0.48
C LEU A 50 -0.04 -9.71 0.52
N ALA A 51 0.01 -10.98 0.17
CA ALA A 51 -0.35 -12.11 1.03
C ALA A 51 0.75 -13.17 1.00
N PRO A 52 0.87 -14.03 2.03
CA PRO A 52 1.75 -15.19 1.98
C PRO A 52 1.33 -16.18 0.89
N ILE A 53 2.29 -16.86 0.26
CA ILE A 53 2.00 -18.03 -0.57
C ILE A 53 1.52 -19.16 0.34
N VAL A 54 0.32 -19.71 0.08
CA VAL A 54 -0.25 -20.82 0.85
C VAL A 54 -0.06 -22.16 0.11
N PRO A 55 0.23 -23.27 0.82
CA PRO A 55 0.38 -24.58 0.18
C PRO A 55 -0.93 -25.20 -0.30
N ASP A 56 -2.04 -24.86 0.37
CA ASP A 56 -3.38 -25.36 0.08
C ASP A 56 -4.16 -24.32 -0.75
N PRO A 57 -4.47 -24.61 -2.03
CA PRO A 57 -5.16 -23.66 -2.91
C PRO A 57 -6.53 -23.21 -2.41
N ASP A 58 -7.23 -24.04 -1.63
CA ASP A 58 -8.55 -23.69 -1.09
C ASP A 58 -8.47 -22.56 -0.05
N GLN A 59 -7.27 -22.28 0.47
CA GLN A 59 -6.99 -21.17 1.39
C GLN A 59 -6.52 -19.90 0.68
N ALA A 60 -6.35 -19.93 -0.63
CA ALA A 60 -5.99 -18.75 -1.41
C ALA A 60 -7.10 -17.69 -1.33
N ARG A 61 -6.72 -16.42 -1.39
CA ARG A 61 -7.68 -15.31 -1.49
C ARG A 61 -7.86 -14.93 -2.96
N ALA A 62 -9.10 -14.83 -3.39
CA ALA A 62 -9.53 -14.32 -4.68
C ALA A 62 -10.54 -13.19 -4.49
#